data_AF-A0A0A8IEA8-F1
#
_entry.id   AF-A0A0A8IEA8-F1
#
_cell.length_a   1.000
_cell.length_b   1.000
_cell.length_c   1.000
_cell.angle_alpha   90.00
_cell.angle_beta   90.00
_cell.angle_gamma   90.00
#
_symmetry.space_group_name_H-M   'P 1'
#
loop_
_entity.id
_entity.type
_entity.pdbx_description
1 polymer ?
#
loop_
_entity_poly.entity_id
_entity_poly.type
_entity_poly.pdbx_seq_one_letter_code
_entity_poly.pdbx_strand_id
1 'polypeptide(L)'
;MEASHMSIYASWRTEKSILQIISRDFDDQEKERWSADERALEQYAQGGNPFKDPVDRTKASSAPFAINVTWVLGYSGRAHALAMKSLFSSKSGDWLLQYRTFTAVQFWRSTLDHHVLRFDLSFSHAMESISDCLYLGWLDKAELLVKEVHAAYSAKRFRGVTGGYSQTLYHFLLRVCFDWCQFKFDGWGIGYHGEVIDPYVPGECLGEPVLNELFAHWKDSDLSGMQGELQWLCDYYTHRTARKDGTEFGNDLLHTRFPALVLAWFRLRESLGLSNPVIDHPLMRPHYAWLPPPQPFYTDDLLDGVIARLRREELPDLGITPAQVAPRVLPEEPKQGFLARLLGRKS
;
A
#
# COMPACT_ATOMS: atom_id res chain seq x y z
N MET A 1 25.19 16.30 -24.14
CA MET A 1 23.77 15.93 -24.34
C MET A 1 23.14 15.94 -22.96
N GLU A 2 22.81 17.12 -22.46
CA GLU A 2 22.81 17.39 -21.00
C GLU A 2 21.59 18.21 -20.55
N ALA A 3 20.44 18.05 -21.22
CA ALA A 3 19.29 18.94 -21.03
C ALA A 3 17.90 18.28 -20.94
N SER A 4 17.77 16.96 -20.69
CA SER A 4 16.44 16.33 -20.55
C SER A 4 16.05 15.87 -19.14
N HIS A 5 17.00 15.60 -18.24
CA HIS A 5 16.71 15.02 -16.92
C HIS A 5 15.93 15.97 -15.97
N MET A 6 16.11 17.30 -16.06
CA MET A 6 15.40 18.23 -15.17
C MET A 6 13.96 18.55 -15.56
N SER A 7 13.52 18.24 -16.80
CA SER A 7 12.24 18.78 -17.31
C SER A 7 11.01 18.09 -16.71
N ILE A 8 11.14 16.84 -16.24
CA ILE A 8 10.01 16.03 -15.79
C ILE A 8 9.68 16.25 -14.31
N TYR A 9 10.68 16.36 -13.42
CA TYR A 9 10.45 16.69 -12.01
C TYR A 9 9.74 18.05 -11.83
N ALA A 10 10.01 19.01 -12.73
CA ALA A 10 9.35 20.30 -12.75
C ALA A 10 7.85 20.24 -13.12
N SER A 11 7.39 19.14 -13.72
CA SER A 11 5.98 18.94 -14.12
C SER A 11 5.07 18.49 -12.98
N TRP A 12 5.65 17.99 -11.87
CA TRP A 12 4.88 17.57 -10.70
C TRP A 12 4.21 18.74 -10.00
N ARG A 13 3.04 18.49 -9.39
CA ARG A 13 2.42 19.46 -8.46
C ARG A 13 3.44 19.88 -7.42
N THR A 14 3.66 21.18 -7.26
CA THR A 14 4.64 21.69 -6.28
C THR A 14 4.24 21.33 -4.85
N GLU A 15 5.21 21.26 -3.93
CA GLU A 15 4.96 21.07 -2.50
C GLU A 15 3.93 22.09 -1.98
N LYS A 16 4.06 23.35 -2.40
CA LYS A 16 3.07 24.40 -2.12
C LYS A 16 1.66 24.06 -2.61
N SER A 17 1.52 23.52 -3.82
CA SER A 17 0.22 23.11 -4.35
C SER A 17 -0.36 21.93 -3.57
N ILE A 18 0.46 20.99 -3.13
CA ILE A 18 0.02 19.85 -2.30
C ILE A 18 -0.46 20.36 -0.94
N LEU A 19 0.31 21.24 -0.30
CA LEU A 19 -0.09 21.86 0.98
C LEU A 19 -1.40 22.64 0.88
N GLN A 20 -1.65 23.31 -0.25
CA GLN A 20 -2.92 24.01 -0.49
C GLN A 20 -4.10 23.04 -0.61
N ILE A 21 -3.93 21.91 -1.30
CA ILE A 21 -4.97 20.87 -1.41
C ILE A 21 -5.28 20.30 -0.03
N ILE A 22 -4.25 19.88 0.71
CA ILE A 22 -4.41 19.34 2.07
C ILE A 22 -5.15 20.35 2.95
N SER A 23 -4.69 21.60 2.96
CA SER A 23 -5.26 22.63 3.85
C SER A 23 -6.70 22.97 3.50
N ARG A 24 -7.09 22.92 2.23
CA ARG A 24 -8.47 23.17 1.78
C ARG A 24 -9.43 22.11 2.30
N ASP A 25 -9.01 20.84 2.26
CA ASP A 25 -9.91 19.71 2.55
C ASP A 25 -9.80 19.23 4.00
N PHE A 26 -8.80 19.70 4.76
CA PHE A 26 -8.47 19.17 6.09
C PHE A 26 -9.63 19.28 7.09
N ASP A 27 -10.21 20.48 7.26
CA ASP A 27 -11.23 20.73 8.29
C ASP A 27 -12.52 19.97 7.99
N ASP A 28 -12.89 19.85 6.71
CA ASP A 28 -14.04 19.08 6.26
C ASP A 28 -13.82 17.58 6.53
N GLN A 29 -12.65 17.03 6.17
CA GLN A 29 -12.33 15.62 6.45
C GLN A 29 -12.25 15.33 7.95
N GLU A 30 -11.66 16.22 8.74
CA GLU A 30 -11.56 16.10 10.20
C GLU A 30 -12.95 16.01 10.83
N LYS A 31 -13.85 16.92 10.44
CA LYS A 31 -15.18 17.04 11.01
C LYS A 31 -16.13 15.94 10.54
N GLU A 32 -16.14 15.65 9.24
CA GLU A 32 -17.15 14.79 8.62
C GLU A 32 -16.78 13.31 8.65
N ARG A 33 -15.49 12.99 8.68
CA ARG A 33 -15.02 11.60 8.51
C ARG A 33 -14.10 11.13 9.62
N TRP A 34 -12.91 11.71 9.77
CA TRP A 34 -11.87 11.14 10.63
C TRP A 34 -12.28 11.09 12.10
N SER A 35 -12.84 12.18 12.63
CA SER A 35 -13.33 12.20 14.03
C SER A 35 -14.52 11.24 14.25
N ALA A 36 -15.33 10.98 13.23
CA ALA A 36 -16.47 10.08 13.34
C ALA A 36 -16.02 8.61 13.34
N ASP A 37 -15.08 8.28 12.45
CA ASP A 37 -14.46 6.96 12.34
C ASP A 37 -13.67 6.62 13.62
N GLU A 38 -12.89 7.56 14.15
CA GLU A 38 -12.15 7.40 15.41
C GLU A 38 -13.09 7.11 16.59
N ARG A 39 -14.16 7.91 16.76
CA ARG A 39 -15.16 7.65 17.81
C ARG A 39 -15.88 6.31 17.64
N ALA A 40 -16.12 5.87 16.40
CA ALA A 40 -16.68 4.55 16.15
C ALA A 40 -15.70 3.48 16.64
N LEU A 41 -14.42 3.58 16.30
CA LEU A 41 -13.40 2.65 16.77
C LEU A 41 -13.29 2.64 18.31
N GLU A 42 -13.38 3.78 18.98
CA GLU A 42 -13.38 3.87 20.45
C GLU A 42 -14.56 3.09 21.05
N GLN A 43 -15.77 3.32 20.53
CA GLN A 43 -16.97 2.61 20.98
C GLN A 43 -16.86 1.10 20.71
N TYR A 44 -16.28 0.71 19.57
CA TYR A 44 -16.04 -0.69 19.25
C TYR A 44 -15.00 -1.31 20.18
N ALA A 45 -13.87 -0.65 20.45
CA ALA A 45 -12.85 -1.16 21.37
C ALA A 45 -13.41 -1.43 22.78
N GLN A 46 -14.39 -0.62 23.21
CA GLN A 46 -15.07 -0.72 24.50
C GLN A 46 -16.21 -1.77 24.53
N GLY A 47 -16.43 -2.51 23.45
CA GLY A 47 -17.46 -3.57 23.38
C GLY A 47 -18.81 -3.14 22.77
N GLY A 48 -18.96 -1.86 22.40
CA GLY A 48 -20.16 -1.34 21.75
C GLY A 48 -20.30 -1.75 20.27
N ASN A 49 -21.45 -1.44 19.67
CA ASN A 49 -21.67 -1.60 18.22
C ASN A 49 -21.96 -0.23 17.59
N PRO A 50 -20.94 0.47 17.08
CA PRO A 50 -21.09 1.79 16.45
C PRO A 50 -21.54 1.71 14.99
N PHE A 51 -21.56 0.50 14.40
CA PHE A 51 -21.66 0.33 12.97
C PHE A 51 -23.12 0.23 12.53
N LYS A 52 -23.39 0.79 11.35
CA LYS A 52 -24.68 0.70 10.68
C LYS A 52 -24.65 -0.40 9.65
N ASP A 53 -25.79 -1.04 9.42
CA ASP A 53 -25.89 -2.06 8.38
C ASP A 53 -25.55 -1.43 7.00
N PRO A 54 -24.70 -2.09 6.19
CA PRO A 54 -24.22 -1.54 4.93
C PRO A 54 -25.33 -1.40 3.87
N VAL A 55 -26.41 -2.17 3.99
CA VAL A 55 -27.57 -2.14 3.09
C VAL A 55 -28.66 -1.22 3.64
N ASP A 56 -29.00 -1.36 4.92
CA ASP A 56 -30.01 -0.55 5.62
C ASP A 56 -29.38 0.30 6.72
N ARG A 57 -28.90 1.49 6.35
CA ARG A 57 -28.22 2.43 7.26
C ARG A 57 -29.09 2.93 8.43
N THR A 58 -30.36 2.55 8.50
CA THR A 58 -31.23 2.84 9.65
C THR A 58 -31.07 1.83 10.79
N LYS A 59 -30.47 0.67 10.53
CA LYS A 59 -30.25 -0.41 11.51
C LYS A 59 -28.79 -0.48 11.95
N ALA A 60 -28.59 -0.99 13.16
CA ALA A 60 -27.26 -1.39 13.60
C ALA A 60 -26.79 -2.59 12.77
N SER A 61 -25.49 -2.64 12.44
CA SER A 61 -24.89 -3.78 11.79
C SER A 61 -24.92 -4.99 12.72
N SER A 62 -25.04 -6.21 12.19
CA SER A 62 -24.80 -7.44 12.94
C SER A 62 -23.37 -7.93 12.72
N ALA A 63 -22.80 -8.63 13.70
CA ALA A 63 -21.53 -9.33 13.49
C ALA A 63 -21.59 -10.27 12.26
N PRO A 64 -20.48 -10.51 11.55
CA PRO A 64 -19.12 -10.03 11.82
C PRO A 64 -18.90 -8.54 11.50
N PHE A 65 -18.13 -7.84 12.33
CA PHE A 65 -17.79 -6.43 12.19
C PHE A 65 -16.45 -6.16 11.52
N ALA A 66 -15.61 -7.17 11.26
CA ALA A 66 -14.27 -6.98 10.72
C ALA A 66 -14.23 -6.15 9.41
N ILE A 67 -15.23 -6.30 8.54
CA ILE A 67 -15.36 -5.48 7.33
C ILE A 67 -15.71 -4.01 7.64
N ASN A 68 -16.57 -3.77 8.63
CA ASN A 68 -16.90 -2.41 9.09
C ASN A 68 -15.67 -1.75 9.71
N VAL A 69 -14.90 -2.49 10.52
CA VAL A 69 -13.64 -2.01 11.12
C VAL A 69 -12.66 -1.60 10.02
N THR A 70 -12.50 -2.42 8.98
CA THR A 70 -11.65 -2.10 7.83
C THR A 70 -11.99 -0.74 7.20
N TRP A 71 -13.27 -0.40 7.09
CA TRP A 71 -13.71 0.87 6.52
C TRP A 71 -13.41 2.07 7.43
N VAL A 72 -13.59 1.93 8.75
CA VAL A 72 -13.35 3.01 9.71
C VAL A 72 -11.88 3.16 10.12
N LEU A 73 -11.02 2.18 9.85
CA LEU A 73 -9.55 2.37 9.92
C LEU A 73 -9.06 3.45 8.94
N GLY A 74 -9.92 3.94 8.04
CA GLY A 74 -9.70 5.15 7.25
C GLY A 74 -9.51 6.45 8.06
N TYR A 75 -9.79 6.47 9.37
CA TYR A 75 -9.48 7.62 10.24
C TYR A 75 -7.99 8.02 10.19
N SER A 76 -7.10 7.07 9.88
CA SER A 76 -5.67 7.29 9.69
C SER A 76 -5.33 8.28 8.57
N GLY A 77 -6.29 8.61 7.69
CA GLY A 77 -6.15 9.70 6.72
C GLY A 77 -5.80 11.05 7.37
N ARG A 78 -6.19 11.26 8.63
CA ARG A 78 -5.76 12.41 9.43
C ARG A 78 -4.25 12.43 9.65
N ALA A 79 -3.70 11.31 10.14
CA ALA A 79 -2.28 11.15 10.37
C ALA A 79 -1.48 11.26 9.06
N HIS A 80 -2.03 10.71 7.96
CA HIS A 80 -1.47 10.88 6.62
C HIS A 80 -1.37 12.36 6.21
N ALA A 81 -2.46 13.11 6.34
CA ALA A 81 -2.51 14.54 5.99
C ALA A 81 -1.55 15.36 6.85
N LEU A 82 -1.44 15.06 8.15
CA LEU A 82 -0.50 15.71 9.06
C LEU A 82 0.97 15.38 8.71
N ALA A 83 1.26 14.12 8.38
CA ALA A 83 2.58 13.69 7.92
C ALA A 83 2.97 14.45 6.64
N MET A 84 2.12 14.47 5.63
CA MET A 84 2.34 15.23 4.39
C MET A 84 2.52 16.72 4.63
N LYS A 85 1.68 17.33 5.48
CA LYS A 85 1.76 18.75 5.81
C LYS A 85 3.10 19.09 6.44
N SER A 86 3.61 18.23 7.32
CA SER A 86 4.91 18.42 7.94
C SER A 86 6.06 18.15 6.97
N LEU A 87 6.02 17.03 6.23
CA LEU A 87 7.02 16.63 5.23
C LEU A 87 7.24 17.68 4.13
N PHE A 88 6.16 18.25 3.60
CA PHE A 88 6.23 19.23 2.51
C PHE A 88 6.31 20.67 3.01
N SER A 89 6.27 20.89 4.33
CA SER A 89 6.58 22.19 4.91
C SER A 89 8.09 22.35 5.11
N SER A 90 8.58 23.59 5.09
CA SER A 90 9.97 23.90 5.43
C SER A 90 10.32 23.69 6.92
N LYS A 91 9.37 23.20 7.73
CA LYS A 91 9.56 22.96 9.16
C LYS A 91 9.70 21.46 9.40
N SER A 92 10.81 21.08 10.03
CA SER A 92 11.07 19.74 10.55
C SER A 92 10.17 19.43 11.76
N GLY A 93 8.86 19.39 11.54
CA GLY A 93 7.90 18.90 12.53
C GLY A 93 8.03 17.38 12.72
N ASP A 94 7.26 16.83 13.66
CA ASP A 94 7.21 15.39 13.94
C ASP A 94 6.38 14.63 12.88
N TRP A 95 6.82 14.72 11.63
CA TRP A 95 6.18 14.01 10.52
C TRP A 95 6.32 12.50 10.67
N LEU A 96 7.41 12.03 11.31
CA LEU A 96 7.72 10.63 11.43
C LEU A 96 6.76 9.92 12.39
N LEU A 97 6.36 10.55 13.49
CA LEU A 97 5.29 10.01 14.34
C LEU A 97 3.99 9.85 13.57
N GLN A 98 3.55 10.91 12.88
CA GLN A 98 2.29 10.89 12.11
C GLN A 98 2.32 9.85 10.99
N TYR A 99 3.46 9.74 10.31
CA TYR A 99 3.65 8.74 9.27
C TYR A 99 3.67 7.32 9.85
N ARG A 100 4.32 7.08 10.98
CA ARG A 100 4.25 5.79 11.70
C ARG A 100 2.81 5.45 12.12
N THR A 101 2.05 6.41 12.66
CA THR A 101 0.64 6.21 13.00
C THR A 101 -0.17 5.77 11.78
N PHE A 102 -0.03 6.48 10.66
CA PHE A 102 -0.68 6.13 9.41
C PHE A 102 -0.28 4.72 8.95
N THR A 103 1.01 4.41 8.86
CA THR A 103 1.50 3.12 8.37
C THR A 103 1.05 1.96 9.25
N ALA A 104 1.02 2.11 10.58
CA ALA A 104 0.56 1.03 11.47
C ALA A 104 -0.92 0.72 11.26
N VAL A 105 -1.76 1.74 11.08
CA VAL A 105 -3.17 1.55 10.76
C VAL A 105 -3.35 0.90 9.39
N GLN A 106 -2.56 1.31 8.39
CA GLN A 106 -2.62 0.69 7.06
C GLN A 106 -2.11 -0.74 7.04
N PHE A 107 -1.11 -1.09 7.84
CA PHE A 107 -0.68 -2.46 8.06
C PHE A 107 -1.85 -3.34 8.55
N TRP A 108 -2.57 -2.89 9.58
CA TRP A 108 -3.70 -3.64 10.12
C TRP A 108 -4.86 -3.70 9.14
N ARG A 109 -5.15 -2.61 8.44
CA ARG A 109 -6.19 -2.58 7.41
C ARG A 109 -5.87 -3.55 6.27
N SER A 110 -4.64 -3.55 5.76
CA SER A 110 -4.19 -4.50 4.74
C SER A 110 -4.32 -5.94 5.23
N THR A 111 -3.90 -6.22 6.46
CA THR A 111 -4.06 -7.57 7.04
C THR A 111 -5.54 -7.96 7.13
N LEU A 112 -6.41 -7.06 7.58
CA LEU A 112 -7.84 -7.30 7.63
C LEU A 112 -8.42 -7.57 6.23
N ASP A 113 -8.07 -6.76 5.24
CA ASP A 113 -8.52 -6.94 3.86
C ASP A 113 -8.22 -8.37 3.36
N HIS A 114 -7.01 -8.89 3.61
CA HIS A 114 -6.64 -10.26 3.22
C HIS A 114 -7.46 -11.36 3.94
N HIS A 115 -7.90 -11.11 5.18
CA HIS A 115 -8.69 -12.06 5.96
C HIS A 115 -10.20 -11.98 5.66
N VAL A 116 -10.74 -10.79 5.37
CA VAL A 116 -12.19 -10.57 5.26
C VAL A 116 -12.69 -10.49 3.83
N LEU A 117 -11.91 -9.92 2.91
CA LEU A 117 -12.34 -9.74 1.52
C LEU A 117 -12.00 -10.98 0.71
N ARG A 118 -13.01 -11.67 0.19
CA ARG A 118 -12.76 -12.89 -0.62
C ARG A 118 -12.03 -12.59 -1.93
N PHE A 119 -12.28 -11.41 -2.50
CA PHE A 119 -11.81 -11.00 -3.81
C PHE A 119 -11.76 -9.46 -3.90
N ASP A 120 -11.29 -8.91 -5.01
CA ASP A 120 -11.17 -7.45 -5.26
C ASP A 120 -10.22 -6.71 -4.30
N LEU A 121 -9.14 -7.38 -3.89
CA LEU A 121 -8.08 -6.72 -3.14
C LEU A 121 -7.38 -5.68 -4.02
N SER A 122 -7.09 -4.51 -3.47
CA SER A 122 -6.34 -3.48 -4.17
C SER A 122 -4.84 -3.79 -4.14
N PHE A 123 -4.25 -4.07 -5.30
CA PHE A 123 -2.81 -4.32 -5.39
C PHE A 123 -1.98 -3.11 -4.93
N SER A 124 -2.42 -1.89 -5.28
CA SER A 124 -1.71 -0.67 -4.90
C SER A 124 -1.62 -0.54 -3.37
N HIS A 125 -2.74 -0.72 -2.67
CA HIS A 125 -2.83 -0.54 -1.23
C HIS A 125 -2.00 -1.58 -0.46
N ALA A 126 -1.98 -2.82 -0.93
CA ALA A 126 -1.12 -3.85 -0.35
C ALA A 126 0.37 -3.49 -0.50
N MET A 127 0.77 -3.01 -1.69
CA MET A 127 2.15 -2.64 -1.97
C MET A 127 2.59 -1.33 -1.31
N GLU A 128 1.70 -0.36 -1.17
CA GLU A 128 1.89 0.85 -0.35
C GLU A 128 2.22 0.45 1.09
N SER A 129 1.42 -0.46 1.67
CA SER A 129 1.61 -0.93 3.05
C SER A 129 2.95 -1.66 3.24
N ILE A 130 3.37 -2.48 2.27
CA ILE A 130 4.68 -3.14 2.27
C ILE A 130 5.80 -2.10 2.19
N SER A 131 5.72 -1.19 1.21
CA SER A 131 6.73 -0.16 0.98
C SER A 131 6.93 0.71 2.22
N ASP A 132 5.84 1.14 2.86
CA ASP A 132 5.89 1.98 4.06
C ASP A 132 6.46 1.22 5.27
N CYS A 133 6.07 -0.05 5.47
CA CYS A 133 6.64 -0.89 6.53
C CYS A 133 8.15 -1.07 6.34
N LEU A 134 8.60 -1.33 5.11
CA LEU A 134 10.03 -1.44 4.79
C LEU A 134 10.75 -0.12 5.03
N TYR A 135 10.21 1.00 4.54
CA TYR A 135 10.80 2.31 4.78
C TYR A 135 11.04 2.58 6.28
N LEU A 136 10.03 2.28 7.12
CA LEU A 136 10.10 2.42 8.57
C LEU A 136 10.99 1.36 9.27
N GLY A 137 11.47 0.34 8.55
CA GLY A 137 12.27 -0.74 9.12
C GLY A 137 11.46 -1.78 9.89
N TRP A 138 10.15 -1.87 9.67
CA TRP A 138 9.25 -2.87 10.25
C TRP A 138 9.31 -4.17 9.44
N LEU A 139 10.49 -4.79 9.40
CA LEU A 139 10.78 -5.93 8.53
C LEU A 139 9.85 -7.12 8.78
N ASP A 140 9.54 -7.42 10.03
CA ASP A 140 8.62 -8.49 10.43
C ASP A 140 7.18 -8.25 9.93
N LYS A 141 6.73 -7.00 9.94
CA LYS A 141 5.42 -6.59 9.42
C LYS A 141 5.38 -6.64 7.90
N ALA A 142 6.45 -6.17 7.25
CA ALA A 142 6.61 -6.28 5.81
C ALA A 142 6.62 -7.74 5.35
N GLU A 143 7.37 -8.62 6.02
CA GLU A 143 7.43 -10.06 5.70
C GLU A 143 6.04 -10.71 5.81
N LEU A 144 5.26 -10.35 6.84
CA LEU A 144 3.88 -10.83 6.98
C LEU A 144 3.02 -10.41 5.79
N LEU A 145 3.02 -9.12 5.43
CA LEU A 145 2.26 -8.63 4.29
C LEU A 145 2.72 -9.27 2.96
N VAL A 146 4.03 -9.50 2.78
CA VAL A 146 4.57 -10.17 1.59
C VAL A 146 4.04 -11.61 1.49
N LYS A 147 3.93 -12.34 2.60
CA LYS A 147 3.30 -13.67 2.65
C LYS A 147 1.82 -13.63 2.26
N GLU A 148 1.09 -12.65 2.77
CA GLU A 148 -0.33 -12.49 2.43
C GLU A 148 -0.54 -12.11 0.96
N VAL A 149 0.29 -11.20 0.44
CA VAL A 149 0.29 -10.83 -0.98
C VAL A 149 0.64 -12.03 -1.85
N HIS A 150 1.64 -12.84 -1.50
CA HIS A 150 1.98 -14.05 -2.25
C HIS A 150 0.78 -15.01 -2.35
N ALA A 151 0.11 -15.28 -1.22
CA ALA A 151 -1.06 -16.13 -1.19
C ALA A 151 -2.24 -15.55 -1.99
N ALA A 152 -2.53 -14.26 -1.83
CA ALA A 152 -3.63 -13.58 -2.51
C ALA A 152 -3.41 -13.44 -4.01
N TYR A 153 -2.19 -13.13 -4.44
CA TYR A 153 -1.83 -13.02 -5.86
C TYR A 153 -1.90 -14.40 -6.51
N SER A 154 -1.37 -15.45 -5.88
CA SER A 154 -1.50 -16.83 -6.36
C SER A 154 -2.96 -17.26 -6.51
N ALA A 155 -3.84 -16.78 -5.63
CA ALA A 155 -5.28 -17.02 -5.66
C ALA A 155 -6.05 -16.06 -6.60
N LYS A 156 -5.37 -15.19 -7.36
CA LYS A 156 -5.95 -14.21 -8.30
C LYS A 156 -6.93 -13.24 -7.64
N ARG A 157 -6.63 -12.82 -6.40
CA ARG A 157 -7.53 -11.96 -5.61
C ARG A 157 -7.30 -10.46 -5.82
N PHE A 158 -6.21 -10.07 -6.48
CA PHE A 158 -5.87 -8.67 -6.70
C PHE A 158 -6.43 -8.11 -7.99
N ARG A 159 -7.00 -6.90 -7.92
CA ARG A 159 -7.30 -6.05 -9.08
C ARG A 159 -6.11 -5.16 -9.42
N GLY A 160 -6.03 -4.70 -10.67
CA GLY A 160 -5.03 -3.72 -11.09
C GLY A 160 -3.59 -4.27 -11.09
N VAL A 161 -3.43 -5.52 -11.52
CA VAL A 161 -2.13 -6.20 -11.63
C VAL A 161 -1.65 -6.36 -13.08
N THR A 162 -2.53 -6.14 -14.06
CA THR A 162 -2.25 -6.28 -15.49
C THR A 162 -2.74 -5.07 -16.29
N GLY A 163 -2.29 -4.95 -17.54
CA GLY A 163 -2.71 -3.91 -18.46
C GLY A 163 -2.12 -2.53 -18.12
N GLY A 164 -2.83 -1.48 -18.53
CA GLY A 164 -2.46 -0.10 -18.19
C GLY A 164 -2.39 0.20 -16.68
N TYR A 165 -2.84 -0.72 -15.82
CA TYR A 165 -2.78 -0.63 -14.37
C TYR A 165 -1.71 -1.54 -13.75
N SER A 166 -0.84 -2.17 -14.54
CA SER A 166 0.15 -3.15 -14.06
C SER A 166 1.24 -2.58 -13.14
N GLN A 167 1.13 -1.32 -12.67
CA GLN A 167 1.94 -0.73 -11.57
C GLN A 167 3.38 -1.28 -11.51
N THR A 168 4.13 -0.99 -12.56
CA THR A 168 5.37 -1.70 -12.88
C THR A 168 6.42 -1.53 -11.78
N LEU A 169 6.44 -0.38 -11.10
CA LEU A 169 7.35 -0.14 -9.98
C LEU A 169 6.96 -1.01 -8.78
N TYR A 170 5.69 -1.08 -8.42
CA TYR A 170 5.25 -2.00 -7.35
C TYR A 170 5.53 -3.46 -7.67
N HIS A 171 5.42 -3.90 -8.92
CA HIS A 171 5.85 -5.24 -9.30
C HIS A 171 7.36 -5.45 -9.17
N PHE A 172 8.18 -4.44 -9.51
CA PHE A 172 9.62 -4.48 -9.25
C PHE A 172 9.93 -4.67 -7.76
N LEU A 173 9.32 -3.86 -6.88
CA LEU A 173 9.50 -4.02 -5.43
C LEU A 173 9.01 -5.38 -4.94
N LEU A 174 7.87 -5.87 -5.43
CA LEU A 174 7.32 -7.15 -5.04
C LEU A 174 8.25 -8.32 -5.42
N ARG A 175 8.88 -8.27 -6.60
CA ARG A 175 9.89 -9.27 -7.00
C ARG A 175 11.06 -9.30 -6.03
N VAL A 176 11.57 -8.13 -5.65
CA VAL A 176 12.63 -8.00 -4.64
C VAL A 176 12.17 -8.60 -3.30
N CYS A 177 10.94 -8.31 -2.88
CA CYS A 177 10.36 -8.86 -1.65
C CYS A 177 10.18 -10.39 -1.70
N PHE A 178 9.73 -10.94 -2.83
CA PHE A 178 9.61 -12.38 -3.03
C PHE A 178 10.98 -13.05 -3.01
N ASP A 179 12.00 -12.48 -3.64
CA ASP A 179 13.36 -13.03 -3.59
C ASP A 179 14.01 -12.87 -2.19
N TRP A 180 13.68 -11.81 -1.45
CA TRP A 180 14.04 -11.64 -0.04
C TRP A 180 13.43 -12.73 0.83
N CYS A 181 12.13 -13.03 0.64
CA CYS A 181 11.40 -14.08 1.34
C CYS A 181 11.62 -15.49 0.75
N GLN A 182 12.43 -15.62 -0.30
CA GLN A 182 12.70 -16.87 -1.02
C GLN A 182 11.45 -17.55 -1.62
N PHE A 183 10.45 -16.76 -2.02
CA PHE A 183 9.26 -17.27 -2.70
C PHE A 183 9.49 -17.42 -4.20
N LYS A 184 9.11 -18.59 -4.72
CA LYS A 184 8.90 -18.78 -6.15
C LYS A 184 7.51 -18.31 -6.53
N PHE A 185 7.40 -17.62 -7.65
CA PHE A 185 6.14 -17.12 -8.16
C PHE A 185 6.16 -17.03 -9.69
N ASP A 186 5.22 -17.70 -10.34
CA ASP A 186 5.04 -17.78 -11.79
C ASP A 186 3.68 -17.21 -12.23
N GLY A 187 2.89 -16.64 -11.31
CA GLY A 187 1.58 -16.04 -11.58
C GLY A 187 1.62 -14.65 -12.21
N TRP A 188 2.78 -14.16 -12.65
CA TRP A 188 2.92 -12.85 -13.30
C TRP A 188 2.07 -12.78 -14.57
N GLY A 189 1.46 -11.62 -14.83
CA GLY A 189 0.63 -11.41 -16.02
C GLY A 189 -0.74 -12.10 -15.97
N ILE A 190 -1.09 -12.75 -14.84
CA ILE A 190 -2.42 -13.34 -14.63
C ILE A 190 -3.30 -12.36 -13.86
N GLY A 191 -4.32 -11.85 -14.52
CA GLY A 191 -5.28 -10.90 -13.99
C GLY A 191 -6.32 -11.52 -13.05
N TYR A 192 -7.07 -10.61 -12.43
CA TYR A 192 -8.14 -10.92 -11.47
C TYR A 192 -9.22 -11.84 -12.04
N HIS A 193 -9.63 -11.68 -13.31
CA HIS A 193 -10.60 -12.56 -13.95
C HIS A 193 -9.94 -13.74 -14.68
N GLY A 194 -8.65 -13.96 -14.45
CA GLY A 194 -7.86 -15.00 -15.09
C GLY A 194 -7.39 -14.61 -16.50
N GLU A 195 -7.42 -13.33 -16.86
CA GLU A 195 -6.80 -12.84 -18.09
C GLU A 195 -5.31 -13.18 -18.07
N VAL A 196 -4.78 -13.68 -19.18
CA VAL A 196 -3.35 -13.95 -19.30
C VAL A 196 -2.78 -12.96 -20.31
N ILE A 197 -1.87 -12.13 -19.84
CA ILE A 197 -1.12 -11.18 -20.65
C ILE A 197 0.35 -11.55 -20.51
N ASP A 198 1.10 -11.46 -21.61
CA ASP A 198 2.55 -11.66 -21.57
C ASP A 198 3.18 -10.59 -20.65
N PRO A 199 3.77 -10.97 -19.51
CA PRO A 199 4.26 -10.01 -18.53
C PRO A 199 5.46 -9.19 -19.04
N TYR A 200 6.08 -9.59 -20.15
CA TYR A 200 7.26 -8.94 -20.72
C TYR A 200 6.94 -7.91 -21.80
N VAL A 201 5.67 -7.70 -22.17
CA VAL A 201 5.34 -6.63 -23.12
C VAL A 201 5.48 -5.25 -22.47
N PRO A 202 5.86 -4.20 -23.21
CA PRO A 202 6.05 -2.87 -22.65
C PRO A 202 4.80 -2.38 -21.89
N GLY A 203 5.01 -1.89 -20.67
CA GLY A 203 3.96 -1.41 -19.78
C GLY A 203 3.41 -2.44 -18.79
N GLU A 204 3.71 -3.73 -18.95
CA GLU A 204 3.37 -4.78 -17.98
C GLU A 204 4.43 -4.97 -16.90
N CYS A 205 4.11 -5.80 -15.91
CA CYS A 205 4.90 -6.01 -14.68
C CYS A 205 6.38 -6.38 -14.87
N LEU A 206 6.76 -7.03 -15.97
CA LEU A 206 8.15 -7.43 -16.29
C LEU A 206 8.67 -6.80 -17.59
N GLY A 207 7.90 -5.89 -18.20
CA GLY A 207 8.17 -5.37 -19.54
C GLY A 207 9.30 -4.35 -19.64
N GLU A 208 9.89 -3.93 -18.52
CA GLU A 208 10.95 -2.92 -18.48
C GLU A 208 12.33 -3.55 -18.27
N PRO A 209 13.21 -3.55 -19.30
CA PRO A 209 14.52 -4.19 -19.22
C PRO A 209 15.41 -3.65 -18.10
N VAL A 210 15.38 -2.33 -17.84
CA VAL A 210 16.22 -1.72 -16.80
C VAL A 210 15.79 -2.15 -15.40
N LEU A 211 14.49 -2.33 -15.15
CA LEU A 211 14.01 -2.91 -13.88
C LEU A 211 14.42 -4.38 -13.73
N ASN A 212 14.47 -5.13 -14.83
CA ASN A 212 14.97 -6.51 -14.81
C ASN A 212 16.46 -6.57 -14.48
N GLU A 213 17.26 -5.65 -15.03
CA GLU A 213 18.69 -5.53 -14.74
C GLU A 213 18.93 -5.16 -13.27
N LEU A 214 18.25 -4.13 -12.78
CA LEU A 214 18.31 -3.73 -11.37
C LEU A 214 17.89 -4.87 -10.43
N PHE A 215 16.91 -5.67 -10.83
CA PHE A 215 16.52 -6.87 -10.10
C PHE A 215 17.63 -7.92 -10.15
N ALA A 216 18.30 -8.18 -11.27
CA ALA A 216 19.37 -9.18 -11.31
C ALA A 216 20.53 -8.87 -10.35
N HIS A 217 20.82 -7.58 -10.14
CA HIS A 217 21.92 -7.09 -9.32
C HIS A 217 21.51 -6.66 -7.91
N TRP A 218 20.25 -6.84 -7.51
CA TRP A 218 19.73 -6.21 -6.28
C TRP A 218 20.41 -6.67 -4.98
N LYS A 219 21.07 -7.84 -4.99
CA LYS A 219 21.86 -8.39 -3.87
C LYS A 219 23.37 -8.15 -3.99
N ASP A 220 23.84 -7.49 -5.04
CA ASP A 220 25.26 -7.20 -5.19
C ASP A 220 25.74 -6.30 -4.06
N SER A 221 26.95 -6.57 -3.54
CA SER A 221 27.54 -5.83 -2.42
C SER A 221 27.81 -4.37 -2.77
N ASP A 222 28.01 -4.07 -4.05
CA ASP A 222 28.28 -2.74 -4.57
C ASP A 222 27.48 -2.49 -5.86
N LEU A 223 26.76 -1.37 -5.91
CA LEU A 223 25.99 -0.91 -7.07
C LEU A 223 26.61 0.33 -7.74
N SER A 224 27.86 0.67 -7.42
CA SER A 224 28.58 1.81 -8.01
C SER A 224 28.67 1.74 -9.54
N GLY A 225 28.70 0.54 -10.11
CA GLY A 225 28.68 0.30 -11.56
C GLY A 225 27.31 0.56 -12.23
N MET A 226 26.22 0.69 -11.46
CA MET A 226 24.84 0.79 -11.97
C MET A 226 24.25 2.21 -11.89
N GLN A 227 25.10 3.24 -11.87
CA GLN A 227 24.62 4.62 -11.69
C GLN A 227 23.66 5.08 -12.80
N GLY A 228 23.85 4.59 -14.04
CA GLY A 228 22.96 4.89 -15.14
C GLY A 228 21.56 4.33 -14.92
N GLU A 229 21.47 3.06 -14.50
CA GLU A 229 20.22 2.36 -14.22
C GLU A 229 19.50 2.93 -12.99
N LEU A 230 20.26 3.33 -11.95
CA LEU A 230 19.71 3.97 -10.75
C LEU A 230 19.16 5.36 -11.04
N GLN A 231 19.84 6.17 -11.86
CA GLN A 231 19.30 7.45 -12.33
C GLN A 231 18.06 7.24 -13.20
N TRP A 232 18.10 6.26 -14.11
CA TRP A 232 16.95 5.87 -14.91
C TRP A 232 15.76 5.45 -14.05
N LEU A 233 15.97 4.69 -12.96
CA LEU A 233 14.89 4.30 -12.05
C LEU A 233 14.19 5.52 -11.47
N CYS A 234 14.96 6.53 -11.04
CA CYS A 234 14.39 7.78 -10.55
C CYS A 234 13.65 8.56 -11.66
N ASP A 235 14.18 8.63 -12.88
CA ASP A 235 13.49 9.24 -14.01
C ASP A 235 12.19 8.50 -14.32
N TYR A 236 12.22 7.17 -14.38
CA TYR A 236 11.08 6.31 -14.64
C TYR A 236 10.00 6.46 -13.56
N TYR A 237 10.40 6.51 -12.30
CA TYR A 237 9.54 6.87 -11.17
C TYR A 237 8.82 8.18 -11.43
N THR A 238 9.56 9.23 -11.80
CA THR A 238 8.95 10.55 -12.04
C THR A 238 8.01 10.60 -13.22
N HIS A 239 8.32 9.88 -14.29
CA HIS A 239 7.49 9.81 -15.48
C HIS A 239 6.14 9.12 -15.24
N ARG A 240 6.15 8.00 -14.51
CA ARG A 240 4.93 7.22 -14.28
C ARG A 240 3.95 7.90 -13.35
N THR A 241 4.45 8.61 -12.34
CA THR A 241 3.60 9.32 -11.37
C THR A 241 3.17 10.72 -11.84
N ALA A 242 3.81 11.26 -12.90
CA ALA A 242 3.39 12.54 -13.49
C ALA A 242 2.12 12.44 -14.35
N ARG A 243 1.70 11.23 -14.76
CA ARG A 243 0.56 11.07 -15.66
C ARG A 243 -0.77 11.32 -14.93
N LYS A 244 -1.65 12.10 -15.57
CA LYS A 244 -2.98 12.43 -15.03
C LYS A 244 -3.92 11.22 -14.92
N ASP A 245 -3.66 10.16 -15.67
CA ASP A 245 -4.47 8.93 -15.69
C ASP A 245 -4.20 8.01 -14.49
N GLY A 246 -3.14 8.25 -13.70
CA GLY A 246 -2.95 7.60 -12.41
C GLY A 246 -2.68 6.11 -12.46
N THR A 247 -1.59 5.73 -13.12
CA THR A 247 -1.25 4.32 -13.34
C THR A 247 -0.30 3.74 -12.29
N GLU A 248 0.30 4.59 -11.44
CA GLU A 248 1.28 4.19 -10.43
C GLU A 248 0.94 4.80 -9.06
N PHE A 249 1.12 4.03 -7.97
CA PHE A 249 0.89 4.45 -6.58
C PHE A 249 -0.51 4.98 -6.27
N GLY A 250 -1.53 4.54 -7.03
CA GLY A 250 -2.92 4.94 -6.81
C GLY A 250 -3.20 6.45 -6.87
N ASN A 251 -2.27 7.25 -7.44
CA ASN A 251 -2.25 8.72 -7.35
C ASN A 251 -2.19 9.28 -5.92
N ASP A 252 -1.61 8.54 -4.98
CA ASP A 252 -1.32 9.11 -3.67
C ASP A 252 -0.34 10.28 -3.81
N LEU A 253 -0.74 11.43 -3.26
CA LEU A 253 0.02 12.68 -3.34
C LEU A 253 1.33 12.59 -2.56
N LEU A 254 1.41 11.73 -1.53
CA LEU A 254 2.63 11.53 -0.76
C LEU A 254 3.62 10.70 -1.57
N HIS A 255 3.28 9.47 -1.94
CA HIS A 255 4.17 8.57 -2.69
C HIS A 255 4.54 9.09 -4.07
N THR A 256 3.73 9.96 -4.68
CA THR A 256 4.14 10.63 -5.93
C THR A 256 5.46 11.39 -5.76
N ARG A 257 5.70 12.05 -4.62
CA ARG A 257 6.94 12.83 -4.36
C ARG A 257 7.93 12.16 -3.43
N PHE A 258 7.43 11.42 -2.45
CA PHE A 258 8.24 10.70 -1.48
C PHE A 258 8.69 9.38 -2.12
N PRO A 259 10.01 9.16 -2.34
CA PRO A 259 10.51 7.99 -3.07
C PRO A 259 10.47 6.71 -2.21
N ALA A 260 9.31 6.41 -1.62
CA ALA A 260 9.10 5.35 -0.64
C ALA A 260 9.59 4.00 -1.16
N LEU A 261 9.32 3.68 -2.42
CA LEU A 261 9.73 2.43 -3.04
C LEU A 261 11.26 2.27 -3.15
N VAL A 262 11.96 3.33 -3.56
CA VAL A 262 13.43 3.31 -3.67
C VAL A 262 14.03 3.13 -2.27
N LEU A 263 13.48 3.83 -1.28
CA LEU A 263 13.92 3.74 0.11
C LEU A 263 13.55 2.40 0.75
N ALA A 264 12.44 1.78 0.37
CA ALA A 264 12.05 0.43 0.78
C ALA A 264 13.03 -0.62 0.23
N TRP A 265 13.44 -0.49 -1.03
CA TRP A 265 14.50 -1.32 -1.61
C TRP A 265 15.83 -1.13 -0.85
N PHE A 266 16.18 0.11 -0.51
CA PHE A 266 17.37 0.40 0.31
C PHE A 266 17.30 -0.20 1.71
N ARG A 267 16.12 -0.25 2.35
CA ARG A 267 15.97 -0.96 3.63
C ARG A 267 16.28 -2.45 3.47
N LEU A 268 15.77 -3.09 2.41
CA LEU A 268 16.01 -4.53 2.19
C LEU A 268 17.49 -4.82 1.96
N ARG A 269 18.21 -3.93 1.28
CA ARG A 269 19.67 -4.05 1.15
C ARG A 269 20.37 -3.87 2.50
N GLU A 270 20.00 -2.85 3.28
CA GLU A 270 20.56 -2.59 4.62
C GLU A 270 20.35 -3.79 5.57
N SER A 271 19.17 -4.42 5.54
CA SER A 271 18.86 -5.58 6.40
C SER A 271 19.69 -6.83 6.06
N LEU A 272 20.24 -6.90 4.85
CA LEU A 272 21.17 -7.93 4.39
C LEU A 272 22.64 -7.55 4.60
N GLY A 273 22.93 -6.39 5.20
CA GLY A 273 24.29 -5.87 5.37
C GLY A 273 24.91 -5.35 4.07
N LEU A 274 24.11 -5.08 3.04
CA LEU A 274 24.56 -4.55 1.76
C LEU A 274 24.60 -3.02 1.80
N SER A 275 25.58 -2.43 1.12
CA SER A 275 25.72 -0.98 1.00
C SER A 275 24.62 -0.40 0.10
N ASN A 276 24.03 0.74 0.49
CA ASN A 276 23.09 1.46 -0.36
C ASN A 276 23.84 2.44 -1.28
N PRO A 277 23.47 2.52 -2.58
CA PRO A 277 24.08 3.47 -3.48
C PRO A 277 23.65 4.91 -3.16
N VAL A 278 24.54 5.86 -3.41
CA VAL A 278 24.16 7.28 -3.50
C VAL A 278 23.71 7.54 -4.93
N ILE A 279 22.52 8.13 -5.09
CA ILE A 279 21.97 8.49 -6.40
C ILE A 279 21.91 10.01 -6.47
N ASP A 280 22.68 10.63 -7.38
CA ASP A 280 22.56 12.06 -7.66
C ASP A 280 21.38 12.33 -8.59
N HIS A 281 20.19 12.44 -8.01
CA HIS A 281 18.96 12.74 -8.74
C HIS A 281 18.06 13.69 -7.95
N PRO A 282 17.36 14.67 -8.58
CA PRO A 282 16.47 15.60 -7.89
C PRO A 282 15.43 14.97 -6.96
N LEU A 283 14.92 13.78 -7.30
CA LEU A 283 14.01 12.98 -6.47
C LEU A 283 14.59 12.61 -5.10
N MET A 284 15.92 12.43 -5.01
CA MET A 284 16.63 11.99 -3.81
C MET A 284 17.20 13.14 -2.98
N ARG A 285 17.03 14.39 -3.43
CA ARG A 285 17.55 15.59 -2.76
C ARG A 285 16.69 16.13 -1.60
N PRO A 286 15.34 16.00 -1.60
CA PRO A 286 14.53 16.54 -0.51
C PRO A 286 14.92 15.93 0.84
N HIS A 287 14.73 16.72 1.91
CA HIS A 287 15.07 16.32 3.28
C HIS A 287 14.28 15.12 3.82
N TYR A 288 13.29 14.62 3.08
CA TYR A 288 12.52 13.42 3.39
C TYR A 288 12.90 12.23 2.52
N ALA A 289 13.71 12.42 1.48
CA ALA A 289 14.19 11.37 0.59
C ALA A 289 15.44 10.67 1.13
N TRP A 290 15.45 10.38 2.43
CA TRP A 290 16.51 9.65 3.12
C TRP A 290 15.89 8.51 3.92
N LEU A 291 16.69 7.46 4.13
CA LEU A 291 16.27 6.30 4.90
C LEU A 291 16.50 6.58 6.40
N PRO A 292 15.45 6.68 7.24
CA PRO A 292 15.62 6.87 8.67
C PRO A 292 16.20 5.61 9.33
N PRO A 293 16.75 5.71 10.56
CA PRO A 293 16.97 4.51 11.37
C PRO A 293 15.67 3.71 11.50
N PRO A 294 15.72 2.38 11.71
CA PRO A 294 14.53 1.59 12.00
C PRO A 294 13.70 2.22 13.12
N GLN A 295 12.41 2.38 12.87
CA GLN A 295 11.47 3.00 13.78
C GLN A 295 10.75 1.94 14.60
N PRO A 296 10.35 2.23 15.85
CA PRO A 296 9.49 1.30 16.58
C PRO A 296 8.11 1.22 15.91
N PHE A 297 7.53 0.02 15.91
CA PHE A 297 6.14 -0.17 15.48
C PHE A 297 5.22 0.75 16.30
N TYR A 298 4.30 1.45 15.63
CA TYR A 298 3.37 2.33 16.30
C TYR A 298 2.19 1.54 16.88
N THR A 299 1.83 1.84 18.12
CA THR A 299 0.61 1.37 18.74
C THR A 299 0.10 2.39 19.74
N ASP A 300 -1.20 2.35 20.01
CA ASP A 300 -1.89 3.13 21.05
C ASP A 300 -3.07 2.31 21.60
N ASP A 301 -3.66 2.78 22.71
CA ASP A 301 -4.74 2.09 23.41
C ASP A 301 -5.96 1.82 22.51
N LEU A 302 -6.24 2.73 21.56
CA LEU A 302 -7.35 2.60 20.64
C LEU A 302 -7.10 1.46 19.65
N LEU A 303 -5.97 1.50 18.95
CA LEU A 303 -5.61 0.51 17.95
C LEU A 303 -5.45 -0.88 18.59
N ASP A 304 -4.77 -0.98 19.73
CA ASP A 304 -4.63 -2.24 20.47
C ASP A 304 -5.98 -2.78 20.93
N GLY A 305 -6.88 -1.92 21.42
CA GLY A 305 -8.23 -2.30 21.83
C GLY A 305 -9.06 -2.85 20.67
N VAL A 306 -9.00 -2.21 19.50
CA VAL A 306 -9.69 -2.67 18.28
C VAL A 306 -9.16 -4.03 17.82
N ILE A 307 -7.84 -4.18 17.72
CA ILE A 307 -7.21 -5.43 17.26
C ILE A 307 -7.43 -6.57 18.28
N ALA A 308 -7.34 -6.30 19.58
CA ALA A 308 -7.62 -7.27 20.62
C ALA A 308 -9.06 -7.78 20.56
N ARG A 309 -10.03 -6.89 20.31
CA ARG A 309 -11.43 -7.28 20.13
C ARG A 309 -11.63 -8.15 18.88
N LEU A 310 -11.10 -7.72 17.74
CA LEU A 310 -11.16 -8.49 16.50
C LEU A 310 -10.62 -9.91 16.68
N ARG A 311 -9.45 -10.05 17.33
CA ARG A 311 -8.85 -11.36 17.63
C ARG A 311 -9.73 -12.23 18.52
N ARG A 312 -10.34 -11.64 19.55
CA ARG A 312 -11.18 -12.38 20.50
C ARG A 312 -12.48 -12.86 19.87
N GLU A 313 -13.11 -12.03 19.02
CA GLU A 313 -14.50 -12.24 18.58
C GLU A 313 -14.63 -12.81 17.16
N GLU A 314 -13.69 -12.53 16.25
CA GLU A 314 -13.90 -12.79 14.82
C GLU A 314 -12.69 -13.42 14.09
N LEU A 315 -11.47 -12.94 14.38
CA LEU A 315 -10.25 -13.28 13.65
C LEU A 315 -9.07 -13.61 14.59
N PRO A 316 -9.07 -14.76 15.28
CA PRO A 316 -8.04 -15.13 16.25
C PRO A 316 -6.60 -15.15 15.70
N ASP A 317 -6.46 -15.30 14.40
CA ASP A 317 -5.21 -15.37 13.65
C ASP A 317 -4.76 -14.03 13.06
N LEU A 318 -5.48 -12.92 13.30
CA LEU A 318 -5.15 -11.62 12.73
C LEU A 318 -3.74 -11.16 13.12
N GLY A 319 -2.90 -10.85 12.12
CA GLY A 319 -1.51 -10.43 12.32
C GLY A 319 -0.58 -11.54 12.81
N ILE A 320 -1.01 -12.80 12.70
CA ILE A 320 -0.16 -13.98 12.85
C ILE A 320 0.21 -14.46 11.44
N THR A 321 1.45 -14.90 11.25
CA THR A 321 1.91 -15.46 9.97
C THR A 321 0.93 -16.56 9.51
N PRO A 322 0.50 -16.59 8.23
CA PRO A 322 -0.39 -17.64 7.75
C PRO A 322 0.27 -19.01 7.89
N ALA A 323 0.00 -19.72 8.99
CA ALA A 323 0.37 -21.11 9.14
C ALA A 323 -0.65 -21.89 8.31
N GLN A 324 -0.38 -22.05 7.01
CA GLN A 324 -1.16 -22.89 6.09
C GLN A 324 -2.64 -22.95 6.49
N VAL A 325 -3.34 -21.81 6.43
CA VAL A 325 -4.76 -21.78 6.78
C VAL A 325 -5.44 -22.76 5.83
N ALA A 326 -5.87 -23.90 6.38
CA ALA A 326 -6.59 -24.90 5.60
C ALA A 326 -7.71 -24.16 4.87
N PRO A 327 -7.89 -24.39 3.55
CA PRO A 327 -8.90 -23.68 2.80
C PRO A 327 -10.22 -23.80 3.56
N ARG A 328 -10.77 -22.68 4.02
CA ARG A 328 -12.09 -22.66 4.66
C ARG A 328 -13.03 -23.25 3.62
N VAL A 329 -13.54 -24.45 3.89
CA VAL A 329 -14.46 -25.15 3.00
C VAL A 329 -15.63 -24.21 2.75
N LEU A 330 -15.78 -23.79 1.49
CA LEU A 330 -16.85 -22.91 1.08
C LEU A 330 -18.19 -23.66 1.27
N PRO A 331 -19.19 -23.07 1.96
CA PRO A 331 -20.56 -23.45 1.69
C PRO A 331 -20.83 -23.14 0.21
N GLU A 332 -21.32 -24.11 -0.56
CA GLU A 332 -21.77 -23.86 -1.93
C GLU A 332 -22.79 -22.72 -1.92
N GLU A 333 -22.50 -21.63 -2.64
CA GLU A 333 -23.51 -20.61 -2.85
C GLU A 333 -24.65 -21.21 -3.69
N PRO A 334 -25.91 -21.06 -3.26
CA PRO A 334 -27.03 -21.45 -4.10
C PRO A 334 -26.99 -20.61 -5.36
N LYS A 335 -26.88 -21.27 -6.52
CA LYS A 335 -26.91 -20.66 -7.85
C LYS A 335 -28.20 -19.86 -8.04
N GLN A 336 -28.23 -18.60 -7.59
CA GLN A 336 -29.27 -17.67 -8.01
C GLN A 336 -28.89 -17.13 -9.39
N GLY A 337 -29.58 -17.68 -10.38
CA GLY A 337 -29.36 -17.39 -11.78
C GLY A 337 -29.45 -15.90 -12.11
N PHE A 338 -28.52 -15.49 -12.97
CA PHE A 338 -28.39 -14.20 -13.65
C PHE A 338 -29.71 -13.61 -14.20
N LEU A 339 -30.73 -14.43 -14.41
CA LEU A 339 -32.06 -14.04 -14.89
C LEU A 339 -32.98 -13.40 -13.82
N ALA A 340 -32.73 -13.59 -12.52
CA ALA A 340 -33.55 -12.97 -11.47
C ALA A 340 -33.29 -11.45 -11.31
N ARG A 341 -32.09 -10.97 -11.70
CA ARG A 341 -31.74 -9.54 -11.69
C ARG A 341 -32.33 -8.74 -12.86
N LEU A 342 -32.78 -9.41 -13.92
CA LEU A 342 -33.30 -8.77 -15.14
C LEU A 342 -34.81 -8.52 -15.13
N LEU A 343 -35.57 -9.18 -14.24
CA LEU A 343 -37.03 -9.10 -14.21
C LEU A 343 -37.62 -8.30 -13.02
N GLY A 344 -36.78 -7.69 -12.18
CA GLY A 344 -37.20 -6.97 -10.97
C GLY A 344 -37.50 -5.48 -11.13
N ARG A 345 -37.68 -4.95 -12.35
CA ARG A 345 -38.16 -3.57 -12.58
C ARG A 345 -39.56 -3.59 -13.19
N LYS A 346 -40.56 -3.46 -12.33
CA LYS A 346 -41.95 -2.99 -12.48
C LYS A 346 -42.53 -3.11 -11.07
N SER A 347 -43.04 -2.09 -10.40
CA SER A 347 -43.81 -0.90 -10.80
C SER A 347 -43.52 0.27 -9.88
#